data_AF-F2DZT5-F1
#
_entry.id   AF-F2DZT5-F1
#
_cell.length_a   1.000
_cell.length_b   1.000
_cell.length_c   1.000
_cell.angle_alpha   90.00
_cell.angle_beta   90.00
_cell.angle_gamma   90.00
#
_symmetry.space_group_name_H-M   'P 1'
#
loop_
_entity.id
_entity.type
_entity.pdbx_description
1 polymer ?
#
loop_
_entity_poly.entity_id
_entity_poly.type
_entity_poly.pdbx_seq_one_letter_code
_entity_poly.pdbx_strand_id
1 'polypeptide(L)' 'MDPWWNPAVESQAQDRIHRIGQFKPIRSTRFVIKDTVEERILQLQEKKQLVFDGTVGDSPEAMSKLTEADLKFLFQN' A
#
# COMPACT_ATOMS: atom_id res chain seq x y z
N MET A 1 5.18 -0.47 12.62
CA MET A 1 5.88 -1.10 11.49
C MET A 1 5.47 -0.30 10.28
N ASP A 2 6.46 0.16 9.52
CA ASP A 2 6.34 1.34 8.69
C ASP A 2 5.61 1.05 7.37
N PRO A 3 4.88 2.02 6.80
CA PRO A 3 4.12 1.80 5.58
C PRO A 3 5.05 1.50 4.40
N TRP A 4 4.82 0.36 3.74
CA TRP A 4 5.54 -0.05 2.54
C TRP A 4 4.83 0.47 1.28
N TRP A 5 5.55 0.96 0.26
CA TRP A 5 4.91 1.60 -0.92
C TRP A 5 4.10 0.65 -1.81
N ASN A 6 4.33 -0.66 -1.74
CA ASN A 6 3.55 -1.65 -2.49
C ASN A 6 2.40 -2.20 -1.61
N PRO A 7 1.13 -1.83 -1.89
CA PRO A 7 -0.01 -2.25 -1.08
C PRO A 7 -0.24 -3.77 -1.11
N ALA A 8 0.17 -4.46 -2.19
CA ALA A 8 -0.01 -5.90 -2.34
C ALA A 8 0.78 -6.71 -1.28
N VAL A 9 1.93 -6.20 -0.83
CA VAL A 9 2.73 -6.84 0.23
C VAL A 9 1.96 -6.84 1.55
N GLU A 10 1.29 -5.74 1.86
CA GLU A 10 0.50 -5.66 3.09
C GLU A 10 -0.77 -6.50 2.99
N SER A 11 -1.47 -6.48 1.84
CA SER A 11 -2.62 -7.36 1.61
C SER A 11 -2.23 -8.83 1.79
N GLN A 12 -1.10 -9.25 1.22
CA GLN A 12 -0.59 -10.62 1.39
C GLN A 12 -0.28 -10.94 2.86
N ALA A 13 0.23 -9.97 3.63
CA ALA A 13 0.45 -10.14 5.06
C ALA A 13 -0.88 -10.29 5.83
N GLN A 14 -1.91 -9.53 5.45
CA GLN A 14 -3.26 -9.64 6.03
C GLN A 14 -3.95 -10.96 5.64
N ASP A 15 -3.74 -11.47 4.42
CA ASP A 15 -4.29 -12.74 3.97
C ASP A 15 -3.74 -13.93 4.79
N ARG A 16 -2.53 -13.82 5.33
CA ARG A 16 -1.94 -14.86 6.21
C ARG A 16 -2.69 -14.99 7.55
N ILE A 17 -3.26 -13.90 8.05
CA ILE A 17 -4.05 -13.91 9.29
C ILE A 17 -5.53 -14.20 9.02
N HIS A 18 -6.07 -13.73 7.89
CA HIS A 18 -7.44 -14.01 7.43
C HIS A 18 -7.55 -15.40 6.78
N ARG A 19 -7.47 -16.46 7.59
CA ARG A 19 -7.57 -17.84 7.12
C ARG A 19 -8.88 -18.52 7.51
N ILE A 20 -9.39 -19.38 6.64
CA ILE A 20 -10.56 -20.24 6.92
C ILE A 20 -10.28 -21.06 8.18
N GLY A 21 -11.21 -21.03 9.13
CA GLY A 21 -11.09 -21.69 10.44
C GLY A 21 -10.64 -20.76 11.57
N GLN A 22 -10.39 -19.48 11.31
CA GLN A 22 -10.27 -18.47 12.36
C GLN A 22 -11.65 -17.97 12.79
N PHE A 23 -11.93 -17.99 14.10
CA PHE A 23 -13.20 -17.55 14.67
C PHE A 23 -13.09 -16.22 15.43
N LYS A 24 -11.86 -15.73 15.64
CA LYS A 24 -11.61 -14.46 16.32
C LYS A 24 -11.64 -13.29 15.32
N PRO A 25 -12.25 -12.15 15.69
CA PRO A 25 -12.20 -10.96 14.86
C PRO A 25 -10.76 -10.46 14.74
N ILE A 26 -10.32 -10.21 13.51
CA ILE A 26 -8.99 -9.68 13.19
C ILE A 26 -9.12 -8.16 13.04
N ARG A 27 -8.21 -7.41 13.67
CA ARG A 27 -8.15 -5.95 13.54
C ARG A 27 -6.73 -5.53 13.21
N SER A 28 -6.56 -4.94 12.03
CA SER A 28 -5.30 -4.28 11.62
C SER A 28 -5.37 -2.80 11.99
N THR A 29 -4.36 -2.28 12.67
CA THR A 29 -4.25 -0.84 12.98
C THR A 29 -2.90 -0.36 12.48
N ARG A 30 -2.91 0.65 11.61
CA ARG A 30 -1.70 1.28 11.07
C ARG A 30 -1.44 2.56 11.85
N PHE A 31 -0.20 2.74 12.31
CA PHE A 31 0.25 4.00 12.91
C PHE A 31 0.93 4.83 11.84
N VAL A 32 0.59 6.12 11.78
CA VAL A 32 1.06 7.05 10.75
C VAL A 32 1.29 8.38 11.42
N ILE A 33 2.46 8.97 11.19
CA ILE A 33 2.76 10.31 11.67
C ILE A 33 2.31 11.32 10.60
N LYS A 34 1.50 12.28 11.02
CA LYS A 34 1.01 13.38 10.14
C LYS A 34 2.17 14.24 9.65
N ASP A 35 2.03 14.80 8.45
CA ASP A 35 3.01 15.70 7.83
C ASP A 35 4.39 15.05 7.61
N THR A 36 4.41 13.71 7.46
CA THR A 36 5.64 12.97 7.19
C THR A 36 5.56 12.19 5.89
N VAL A 37 6.71 11.64 5.49
CA VAL A 37 6.82 10.72 4.35
C VAL A 37 5.87 9.52 4.49
N GLU A 38 5.54 9.08 5.71
CA GLU A 38 4.60 7.97 5.94
C GLU A 38 3.19 8.27 5.39
N GLU A 39 2.69 9.48 5.59
CA GLU A 39 1.39 9.92 5.08
C GLU A 39 1.41 10.00 3.54
N ARG A 40 2.51 10.48 2.97
CA ARG A 40 2.69 10.53 1.51
C ARG A 40 2.78 9.14 0.90
N ILE A 41 3.38 8.17 1.60
CA ILE A 41 3.40 6.77 1.18
C ILE A 41 1.96 6.21 1.12
N LEU A 42 1.09 6.56 2.07
CA LEU A 42 -0.33 6.16 2.02
C LEU A 42 -1.04 6.72 0.79
N GLN A 43 -0.86 8.01 0.53
CA GLN A 43 -1.44 8.65 -0.65
C GLN A 43 -0.93 8.04 -1.94
N LEU A 44 0.35 7.65 -1.97
CA LEU A 44 0.94 6.95 -3.11
C LEU A 44 0.33 5.56 -3.32
N GLN A 45 0.11 4.79 -2.24
CA GLN A 45 -0.56 3.49 -2.32
C GLN A 45 -1.96 3.63 -2.91
N GLU A 46 -2.75 4.58 -2.43
CA GLU A 46 -4.12 4.84 -2.90
C GLU A 46 -4.14 5.25 -4.37
N LYS A 47 -3.26 6.17 -4.77
CA LYS A 47 -3.11 6.58 -6.17
C LYS A 47 -2.76 5.41 -7.07
N LYS A 48 -1.85 4.54 -6.64
CA LYS A 48 -1.45 3.34 -7.39
C LYS A 48 -2.61 2.34 -7.51
N GLN A 49 -3.39 2.16 -6.45
CA GLN A 49 -4.56 1.28 -6.46
C GLN A 49 -5.65 1.81 -7.42
N LEU A 50 -5.93 3.10 -7.42
CA LEU A 50 -6.88 3.73 -8.36
C LEU A 50 -6.46 3.59 -9.82
N VAL A 51 -5.17 3.76 -10.12
CA VAL A 51 -4.64 3.58 -11.48
C VAL A 51 -4.78 2.12 -11.92
N PHE A 52 -4.56 1.18 -11.00
CA PHE A 52 -4.74 -0.25 -11.27
C PHE A 52 -6.21 -0.61 -11.54
N ASP A 53 -7.14 -0.16 -10.70
CA ASP A 53 -8.58 -0.40 -10.89
C ASP A 53 -9.10 0.20 -12.21
N GLY A 54 -8.51 1.31 -12.67
CA GLY A 54 -8.85 1.95 -13.94
C GLY A 54 -8.19 1.34 -15.18
N THR A 55 -7.14 0.51 -15.02
CA THR A 55 -6.37 -0.05 -16.13
C THR A 55 -6.56 -1.56 -16.20
N VAL A 56 -7.18 -2.06 -17.28
CA VAL A 56 -7.50 -3.51 -17.51
C VAL A 56 -6.24 -4.41 -17.62
N GLY A 57 -5.03 -3.86 -17.42
CA GLY A 57 -3.77 -4.61 -17.42
C GLY A 57 -3.38 -5.06 -16.03
N ASP A 58 -3.77 -6.28 -15.67
CA ASP A 58 -3.44 -7.00 -14.42
C ASP A 58 -1.93 -7.36 -14.37
N SER A 59 -1.06 -6.36 -14.27
CA SER A 59 0.38 -6.53 -14.11
C SER A 59 0.79 -6.14 -12.68
N PRO A 60 0.77 -7.07 -11.71
CA PRO A 60 1.20 -6.82 -10.33
C PRO A 60 2.65 -6.31 -10.23
N GLU A 61 3.46 -6.52 -11.27
CA GLU A 61 4.84 -5.99 -11.36
C GLU A 61 4.88 -4.47 -11.51
N ALA A 62 3.87 -3.86 -12.12
CA ALA A 62 3.77 -2.40 -12.25
C ALA A 62 3.58 -1.73 -10.88
N MET A 63 2.82 -2.36 -9.98
CA MET A 63 2.62 -1.89 -8.60
C MET A 63 3.89 -1.97 -7.75
N SER A 64 4.76 -2.93 -8.05
CA SER A 64 6.03 -3.14 -7.35
C SER A 64 7.11 -2.10 -7.69
N LYS A 65 7.01 -1.43 -8.84
CA LYS A 65 8.00 -0.45 -9.30
C LYS A 65 7.70 0.95 -8.79
N LEU A 66 8.72 1.60 -8.23
CA LEU A 66 8.72 3.04 -7.94
C LEU A 66 9.16 3.79 -9.19
N THR A 67 8.40 4.80 -9.60
CA THR A 67 8.81 5.71 -10.68
C THR A 67 9.54 6.93 -10.13
N GLU A 68 10.29 7.64 -10.97
CA GLU A 68 10.97 8.88 -10.56
C GLU A 68 9.96 9.95 -10.08
N ALA A 69 8.76 9.98 -10.68
CA ALA A 69 7.68 10.86 -10.26
C ALA A 69 7.19 10.54 -8.84
N ASP A 70 7.10 9.25 -8.49
CA ASP A 70 6.73 8.82 -7.14
C ASP A 70 7.79 9.22 -6.11
N LEU A 71 9.08 9.09 -6.45
CA LEU A 71 10.17 9.52 -5.57
C LEU A 71 10.15 11.03 -5.35
N LYS A 72 9.91 11.83 -6.40
CA LYS A 72 9.75 13.29 -6.25
C LYS A 72 8.55 13.61 -5.37
N PHE A 73 7.43 12.93 -5.53
CA PHE A 73 6.25 13.12 -4.69
C PHE A 73 6.51 12.83 -3.21
N LEU A 74 7.27 11.78 -2.89
CA LEU A 74 7.59 11.43 -1.51
C LEU A 74 8.49 12.48 -0.83
N PHE A 75 9.45 13.05 -1.55
CA PHE A 75 10.49 13.93 -1.01
C PHE A 75 10.36 15.42 -1.40
N GLN A 76 9.31 15.83 -2.12
CA GLN A 76 9.05 17.25 -2.40
C GLN A 76 8.60 17.98 -1.13
N ASN A 77 9.25 19.09 -0.80
CA ASN A 77 8.82 19.96 0.30
C ASN A 77 7.53 20.68 -0.03
#